data_AF-A0A9E7B262-F1
#
_entry.id   AF-A0A9E7B262-F1
#
_cell.length_a   1.000
_cell.length_b   1.000
_cell.length_c   1.000
_cell.angle_alpha   90.00
_cell.angle_beta   90.00
_cell.angle_gamma   90.00
#
_symmetry.space_group_name_H-M   'P 1'
#
loop_
_entity.id
_entity.type
_entity.pdbx_description
1 polymer ?
#
loop_
_entity_poly.entity_id
_entity_poly.type
_entity_poly.pdbx_seq_one_letter_code
_entity_poly.pdbx_strand_id
1 'polypeptide(L)'
;MFGKPSIMTRIAVGKGVGLIFGLMAFFMIPAFAPGVSPLIHWGVLFWYVTMGAIIGMYGVLNWNPMLKFSMPWWVMGPLIGGWMNFVLAFFAYDALRTITISFFGAAGTGISPFWIVLEGVIIGGIIDYLCTRFGGEGIETVTAVTPPEKGGASLSH
;
A
#
# COMPACT_ATOMS: atom_id res chain seq x y z
N MET A 1 19.25 -7.27 -12.36
CA MET A 1 18.01 -7.89 -12.89
C MET A 1 16.85 -6.90 -13.10
N PHE A 2 16.94 -5.64 -12.64
CA PHE A 2 15.87 -4.64 -12.73
C PHE A 2 16.01 -3.70 -13.95
N GLY A 3 16.09 -4.28 -15.15
CA GLY A 3 16.35 -3.51 -16.38
C GLY A 3 15.11 -3.03 -17.13
N LYS A 4 13.89 -3.42 -16.72
CA LYS A 4 12.65 -3.01 -17.40
C LYS A 4 11.52 -2.75 -16.40
N PRO A 5 10.67 -1.73 -16.67
CA PRO A 5 9.45 -1.49 -15.89
C PRO A 5 8.59 -2.76 -15.83
N SER A 6 8.07 -3.12 -14.66
CA SER A 6 7.31 -4.36 -14.47
C SER A 6 6.32 -4.25 -13.32
N ILE A 7 5.06 -4.58 -13.59
CA ILE A 7 4.00 -4.67 -12.58
C ILE A 7 4.36 -5.67 -11.48
N MET A 8 4.94 -6.81 -11.84
CA MET A 8 5.32 -7.81 -10.85
C MET A 8 6.39 -7.29 -9.90
N THR A 9 7.35 -6.51 -10.40
CA THR A 9 8.34 -5.84 -9.56
C THR A 9 7.67 -4.85 -8.62
N ARG A 10 6.71 -4.04 -9.10
CA ARG A 10 5.97 -3.10 -8.25
C ARG A 10 5.19 -3.81 -7.13
N ILE A 11 4.45 -4.88 -7.45
CA ILE A 11 3.68 -5.64 -6.45
C ILE A 11 4.62 -6.30 -5.44
N ALA A 12 5.74 -6.86 -5.89
CA ALA A 12 6.73 -7.48 -5.00
C ALA A 12 7.36 -6.45 -4.05
N VAL A 13 7.75 -5.28 -4.55
CA VAL A 13 8.28 -4.17 -3.75
C VAL A 13 7.22 -3.67 -2.78
N GLY A 14 6.00 -3.43 -3.24
CA GLY A 14 4.90 -2.97 -2.41
C GLY A 14 4.58 -3.92 -1.26
N LYS A 15 4.50 -5.23 -1.54
CA LYS A 15 4.36 -6.27 -0.50
C LYS A 15 5.54 -6.29 0.47
N GLY A 16 6.76 -6.16 -0.03
CA GLY A 16 7.96 -6.16 0.80
C GLY A 16 7.99 -4.98 1.77
N VAL A 17 7.69 -3.78 1.29
CA VAL A 17 7.62 -2.57 2.13
C VAL A 17 6.45 -2.67 3.10
N GLY A 18 5.27 -3.09 2.63
CA GLY A 18 4.11 -3.35 3.47
C GLY A 18 4.37 -4.39 4.56
N LEU A 19 5.14 -5.44 4.26
CA LEU A 19 5.56 -6.44 5.24
C LEU A 19 6.46 -5.84 6.32
N ILE A 20 7.40 -4.97 5.94
CA ILE A 20 8.28 -4.29 6.92
C ILE A 20 7.44 -3.45 7.89
N PHE A 21 6.53 -2.61 7.38
CA PHE A 21 5.63 -1.81 8.24
C PHE A 21 4.69 -2.68 9.08
N GLY A 22 4.12 -3.72 8.48
CA GLY A 22 3.28 -4.68 9.18
C GLY A 22 4.03 -5.40 10.30
N LEU A 23 5.29 -5.81 10.09
CA LEU A 23 6.12 -6.44 11.12
C LEU A 23 6.48 -5.45 12.24
N MET A 24 6.80 -4.19 11.91
CA MET A 24 7.00 -3.16 12.92
C MET A 24 5.75 -3.02 13.80
N ALA A 25 4.57 -2.90 13.21
CA ALA A 25 3.32 -2.83 13.96
C ALA A 25 3.04 -4.11 14.76
N PHE A 26 3.29 -5.29 14.19
CA PHE A 26 3.08 -6.60 14.84
C PHE A 26 3.85 -6.73 16.15
N PHE A 27 5.09 -6.22 16.22
CA PHE A 27 5.89 -6.23 17.44
C PHE A 27 5.61 -5.04 18.35
N MET A 28 5.28 -3.87 17.80
CA MET A 28 4.98 -2.68 18.60
C MET A 28 3.66 -2.80 19.36
N ILE A 29 2.58 -3.28 18.73
CA ILE A 29 1.27 -3.35 19.39
C ILE A 29 1.31 -4.15 20.71
N PRO A 30 1.82 -5.39 20.79
CA PRO A 30 1.87 -6.11 22.06
C PRO A 30 2.83 -5.48 23.08
N ALA A 31 3.87 -4.76 22.63
CA ALA A 31 4.81 -4.09 23.53
C ALA A 31 4.17 -2.90 24.27
N PHE A 32 3.25 -2.19 23.63
CA PHE A 32 2.61 -0.99 24.19
C PHE A 32 1.15 -1.21 24.61
N ALA A 33 0.46 -2.17 24.00
CA ALA A 33 -0.95 -2.49 24.23
C ALA A 33 -1.16 -4.01 24.42
N PRO A 34 -0.60 -4.62 25.48
CA PRO A 34 -0.62 -6.07 25.70
C PRO A 34 -2.02 -6.67 25.87
N GLY A 35 -3.03 -5.84 26.16
CA GLY A 35 -4.44 -6.26 26.26
C GLY A 35 -5.17 -6.42 24.93
N VAL A 36 -4.53 -6.09 23.80
CA VAL A 36 -5.13 -6.22 22.47
C VAL A 36 -5.10 -7.68 22.01
N SER A 37 -6.19 -8.12 21.39
CA SER A 37 -6.31 -9.49 20.88
C SER A 37 -5.19 -9.81 19.88
N PRO A 38 -4.53 -10.99 19.99
CA PRO A 38 -3.51 -11.42 19.03
C PRO A 38 -3.98 -11.40 17.57
N LEU A 39 -5.28 -11.56 17.34
CA LEU A 39 -5.88 -11.50 16.00
C LEU A 39 -5.70 -10.12 15.35
N ILE A 40 -5.73 -9.03 16.13
CA ILE A 40 -5.49 -7.68 15.62
C ILE A 40 -4.04 -7.53 15.15
N HIS A 41 -3.06 -8.14 15.83
CA HIS A 41 -1.65 -8.06 15.41
C HIS A 41 -1.47 -8.69 14.03
N TRP A 42 -1.98 -9.90 13.85
CA TRP A 42 -1.97 -10.59 12.55
C TRP A 42 -2.78 -9.84 11.49
N GLY A 43 -3.95 -9.31 11.88
CA GLY A 43 -4.79 -8.49 11.02
C GLY A 43 -4.03 -7.28 10.47
N VAL A 44 -3.34 -6.53 11.34
CA VAL A 44 -2.54 -5.36 10.96
C VAL A 44 -1.34 -5.75 10.08
N LEU A 45 -0.65 -6.85 10.40
CA LEU A 45 0.45 -7.36 9.57
C LEU A 45 0.00 -7.62 8.12
N PHE A 46 -1.08 -8.39 7.97
CA PHE A 46 -1.61 -8.72 6.63
C PHE A 46 -2.28 -7.53 5.96
N TRP A 47 -2.83 -6.59 6.73
CA TRP A 47 -3.38 -5.35 6.24
C TRP A 47 -2.32 -4.52 5.50
N TYR A 48 -1.17 -4.27 6.12
CA TYR A 48 -0.10 -3.48 5.50
C TYR A 48 0.52 -4.19 4.28
N VAL A 49 0.65 -5.51 4.30
CA VAL A 49 1.07 -6.29 3.12
C VAL A 49 0.07 -6.14 1.97
N THR A 50 -1.23 -6.19 2.28
CA THR A 50 -2.31 -6.06 1.29
C THR A 50 -2.37 -4.64 0.72
N MET A 51 -2.29 -3.63 1.58
CA MET A 51 -2.21 -2.23 1.18
C MET A 51 -1.02 -2.01 0.25
N GLY A 52 0.15 -2.54 0.59
CA GLY A 52 1.33 -2.46 -0.26
C GLY A 52 1.16 -3.12 -1.63
N ALA A 53 0.50 -4.28 -1.68
CA ALA A 53 0.17 -4.95 -2.93
C ALA A 53 -0.78 -4.12 -3.81
N ILE A 54 -1.83 -3.53 -3.20
CA ILE A 54 -2.81 -2.69 -3.89
C ILE A 54 -2.14 -1.43 -4.45
N ILE A 55 -1.32 -0.73 -3.65
CA ILE A 55 -0.58 0.44 -4.12
C ILE A 55 0.38 0.09 -5.25
N GLY A 56 1.11 -1.03 -5.13
CA GLY A 56 2.00 -1.51 -6.20
C GLY A 56 1.26 -1.77 -7.52
N MET A 57 0.06 -2.35 -7.44
CA MET A 57 -0.80 -2.65 -8.59
C MET A 57 -1.42 -1.40 -9.21
N TYR A 58 -2.04 -0.54 -8.42
CA TYR A 58 -2.79 0.63 -8.89
C TYR A 58 -1.89 1.84 -9.19
N GLY A 59 -0.73 1.98 -8.55
CA GLY A 59 0.21 3.07 -8.80
C GLY A 59 0.89 3.01 -10.19
N VAL A 60 0.61 1.96 -10.98
CA VAL A 60 0.94 1.92 -12.41
C VAL A 60 0.14 2.95 -13.21
N LEU A 61 -1.08 3.24 -12.75
CA LEU A 61 -2.03 4.09 -13.45
C LEU A 61 -1.65 5.57 -13.27
N ASN A 62 -0.81 6.06 -14.19
CA ASN A 62 -0.44 7.47 -14.26
C ASN A 62 -1.54 8.36 -14.89
N TRP A 63 -2.64 7.77 -15.37
CA TRP A 63 -3.74 8.48 -16.02
C TRP A 63 -5.09 8.03 -15.44
N ASN A 64 -5.90 8.99 -14.98
CA ASN A 64 -7.27 8.69 -14.56
C ASN A 64 -8.23 8.81 -15.77
N PRO A 65 -8.86 7.71 -16.22
CA PRO A 65 -9.78 7.77 -17.36
C PRO A 65 -11.05 8.58 -17.08
N MET A 66 -11.49 8.69 -15.81
CA MET A 66 -12.67 9.47 -15.44
C MET A 66 -12.37 10.96 -15.30
N LEU A 67 -11.26 11.31 -14.66
CA LEU A 67 -10.90 12.71 -14.36
C LEU A 67 -10.00 13.38 -15.41
N LYS A 68 -9.49 12.61 -16.39
CA LYS A 68 -8.69 13.08 -17.53
C LYS A 68 -7.46 13.93 -17.15
N PHE A 69 -6.84 13.65 -16.02
CA PHE A 69 -5.55 14.24 -15.64
C PHE A 69 -4.56 13.15 -15.21
N SER A 70 -3.27 13.47 -15.31
CA SER A 70 -2.21 12.58 -14.86
C SER A 70 -2.12 12.63 -13.34
N MET A 71 -2.30 11.48 -12.69
CA MET A 71 -2.13 11.36 -11.24
C MET A 71 -0.71 10.95 -10.93
N PRO A 72 0.12 11.84 -10.34
CA PRO A 72 1.48 11.48 -9.98
C PRO A 72 1.48 10.53 -8.77
N TRP A 73 2.55 9.73 -8.63
CA TRP A 73 2.71 8.77 -7.53
C TRP A 73 2.54 9.36 -6.13
N TRP A 74 2.94 10.62 -5.94
CA TRP A 74 2.81 11.29 -4.64
C TRP A 74 1.35 11.65 -4.29
N VAL A 75 0.41 11.45 -5.22
CA VAL A 75 -1.04 11.58 -4.96
C VAL A 75 -1.67 10.19 -4.80
N MET A 76 -1.34 9.24 -5.68
CA MET A 76 -1.99 7.92 -5.71
C MET A 76 -1.71 7.08 -4.47
N GLY A 77 -0.43 6.86 -4.15
CA GLY A 77 -0.02 6.11 -2.96
C GLY A 77 -0.67 6.65 -1.68
N PRO A 78 -0.56 7.95 -1.39
CA PRO A 78 -1.18 8.55 -0.22
C PRO A 78 -2.71 8.49 -0.21
N LEU A 79 -3.35 8.66 -1.37
CA LEU A 79 -4.81 8.58 -1.48
C LEU A 79 -5.31 7.16 -1.17
N ILE A 80 -4.68 6.14 -1.76
CA ILE A 80 -5.05 4.73 -1.54
C ILE A 80 -4.76 4.35 -0.08
N GLY A 81 -3.57 4.67 0.44
CA GLY A 81 -3.20 4.34 1.81
C GLY A 81 -4.08 5.04 2.84
N GLY A 82 -4.37 6.34 2.64
CA GLY A 82 -5.29 7.10 3.47
C GLY A 82 -6.71 6.54 3.44
N TRP A 83 -7.23 6.23 2.24
CA TRP A 83 -8.57 5.64 2.09
C TRP A 83 -8.67 4.27 2.75
N MET A 84 -7.69 3.40 2.54
CA MET A 84 -7.65 2.09 3.17
C MET A 84 -7.66 2.24 4.69
N ASN A 85 -6.77 3.03 5.26
CA ASN A 85 -6.71 3.19 6.72
C ASN A 85 -7.93 3.92 7.28
N PHE A 86 -8.58 4.78 6.50
CA PHE A 86 -9.88 5.34 6.85
C PHE A 86 -10.95 4.26 6.98
N VAL A 87 -11.06 3.35 6.01
CA VAL A 87 -11.98 2.20 6.09
C VAL A 87 -11.62 1.29 7.27
N LEU A 88 -10.34 1.06 7.54
CA LEU A 88 -9.88 0.31 8.71
C LEU A 88 -10.34 0.98 10.02
N ALA A 89 -10.29 2.31 10.10
CA ALA A 89 -10.74 3.05 11.27
C ALA A 89 -12.23 2.83 11.57
N PHE A 90 -13.08 2.63 10.56
CA PHE A 90 -14.49 2.29 10.75
C PHE A 90 -14.68 0.84 11.24
N PHE A 91 -13.97 -0.12 10.66
CA PHE A 91 -14.14 -1.53 11.02
C PHE A 91 -13.52 -1.91 12.37
N ALA A 92 -12.41 -1.26 12.73
CA ALA A 92 -11.61 -1.59 13.91
C ALA A 92 -11.56 -0.44 14.93
N TYR A 93 -12.58 0.42 14.96
CA TYR A 93 -12.58 1.64 15.77
C TYR A 93 -12.21 1.41 17.24
N ASP A 94 -12.87 0.45 17.90
CA ASP A 94 -12.65 0.18 19.33
C ASP A 94 -11.26 -0.41 19.61
N ALA A 95 -10.78 -1.28 18.72
CA ALA A 95 -9.44 -1.86 18.80
C ALA A 95 -8.37 -0.78 18.62
N LEU A 96 -8.51 0.06 17.60
CA LEU A 96 -7.62 1.18 17.33
C LEU A 96 -7.65 2.20 18.46
N ARG A 97 -8.83 2.53 19.01
CA ARG A 97 -8.94 3.42 20.17
C ARG A 97 -8.18 2.88 21.38
N THR A 98 -8.27 1.59 21.64
CA THR A 98 -7.54 0.93 22.73
C THR A 98 -6.03 1.02 22.52
N ILE A 99 -5.56 0.76 21.30
CA ILE A 99 -4.15 0.92 20.92
C ILE A 99 -3.72 2.37 21.14
N THR A 100 -4.46 3.33 20.58
CA THR A 100 -4.15 4.76 20.66
C THR A 100 -4.07 5.27 22.10
N ILE A 101 -5.02 4.90 22.97
CA ILE A 101 -4.98 5.25 24.40
C ILE A 101 -3.76 4.63 25.08
N SER A 102 -3.36 3.43 24.69
CA SER A 102 -2.19 2.75 25.26
C SER A 102 -0.87 3.44 24.87
N PHE A 103 -0.79 3.98 23.65
CA PHE A 103 0.40 4.70 23.15
C PHE A 103 0.48 6.16 23.62
N PHE A 104 -0.62 6.90 23.57
CA PHE A 104 -0.63 8.36 23.77
C PHE A 104 -1.28 8.79 25.09
N GLY A 105 -1.87 7.86 25.85
CA GLY A 105 -2.60 8.13 27.08
C GLY A 105 -4.07 8.50 26.85
N ALA A 106 -4.82 8.62 27.95
CA ALA A 106 -6.27 8.85 27.94
C ALA A 106 -6.69 10.32 27.80
N ALA A 107 -5.74 11.25 27.62
CA ALA A 107 -6.01 12.69 27.53
C ALA A 107 -5.37 13.30 26.27
N GLY A 108 -6.11 14.21 25.60
CA GLY A 108 -5.63 15.00 24.47
C GLY A 108 -6.19 14.62 23.09
N THR A 109 -5.78 15.35 22.06
CA THR A 109 -6.18 15.14 20.65
C THR A 109 -5.62 13.86 20.04
N GLY A 110 -4.67 13.21 20.72
CA GLY A 110 -4.07 11.95 20.33
C GLY A 110 -5.01 10.75 20.43
N ILE A 111 -6.17 10.85 21.11
CA ILE A 111 -7.10 9.72 21.34
C ILE A 111 -7.82 9.27 20.06
N SER A 112 -7.95 10.14 19.06
CA SER A 112 -8.75 9.87 17.88
C SER A 112 -8.17 8.71 17.04
N PRO A 113 -8.92 7.60 16.83
CA PRO A 113 -8.44 6.50 15.99
C PRO A 113 -8.16 6.91 14.54
N PHE A 114 -8.70 8.05 14.09
CA PHE A 114 -8.50 8.58 12.74
C PHE A 114 -7.07 9.05 12.45
N TRP A 115 -6.18 9.12 13.45
CA TRP A 115 -4.74 9.34 13.20
C TRP A 115 -4.13 8.25 12.31
N ILE A 116 -4.70 7.05 12.30
CA ILE A 116 -4.31 5.97 11.40
C ILE A 116 -4.45 6.35 9.92
N VAL A 117 -5.35 7.28 9.58
CA VAL A 117 -5.53 7.78 8.21
C VAL A 117 -4.29 8.54 7.76
N LEU A 118 -3.78 9.43 8.62
CA LEU A 118 -2.57 10.18 8.33
C LEU A 118 -1.36 9.24 8.19
N GLU A 119 -1.27 8.22 9.04
CA GLU A 119 -0.26 7.18 8.89
C GLU A 119 -0.39 6.48 7.53
N GLY A 120 -1.61 6.12 7.11
CA GLY A 120 -1.89 5.52 5.82
C GLY A 120 -1.47 6.39 4.64
N VAL A 121 -1.69 7.71 4.73
CA VAL A 121 -1.24 8.70 3.73
C VAL A 121 0.29 8.68 3.62
N ILE A 122 1.00 8.71 4.75
CA ILE A 122 2.47 8.74 4.79
C ILE A 122 3.06 7.42 4.29
N ILE A 123 2.62 6.29 4.83
CA ILE A 123 3.11 4.96 4.43
C ILE A 123 2.76 4.69 2.97
N GLY A 124 1.55 5.04 2.54
CA GLY A 124 1.13 4.87 1.16
C GLY A 124 2.03 5.65 0.18
N GLY A 125 2.42 6.88 0.54
CA GLY A 125 3.39 7.66 -0.23
C GLY A 125 4.78 7.03 -0.29
N ILE A 126 5.27 6.50 0.82
CA ILE A 126 6.56 5.79 0.88
C ILE A 126 6.53 4.54 -0.01
N ILE A 127 5.45 3.76 0.05
CA ILE A 127 5.29 2.55 -0.77
C ILE A 127 5.29 2.91 -2.25
N ASP A 128 4.48 3.89 -2.67
CA ASP A 128 4.37 4.23 -4.09
C ASP A 128 5.66 4.82 -4.63
N TYR A 129 6.35 5.66 -3.84
CA TYR A 129 7.69 6.14 -4.17
C TYR A 129 8.67 4.99 -4.48
N LEU A 130 8.73 3.98 -3.61
CA LEU A 130 9.63 2.84 -3.81
C LEU A 130 9.18 1.95 -4.98
N CYS A 131 7.88 1.72 -5.14
CA CYS A 131 7.33 1.00 -6.28
C CYS A 131 7.69 1.69 -7.61
N THR A 132 7.55 3.00 -7.70
CA THR A 132 7.95 3.80 -8.85
C THR A 132 9.44 3.75 -9.08
N ARG A 133 10.25 3.89 -8.02
CA ARG A 133 11.71 3.89 -8.12
C ARG A 133 12.27 2.59 -8.69
N PHE A 134 11.70 1.45 -8.32
CA PHE A 134 12.22 0.12 -8.70
C PHE A 134 11.44 -0.56 -9.82
N GLY A 135 10.15 -0.25 -9.98
CA GLY A 135 9.24 -0.90 -10.92
C GLY A 135 8.80 -0.03 -12.10
N GLY A 136 9.08 1.28 -12.09
CA GLY A 136 8.66 2.23 -13.13
C GLY A 136 7.17 2.57 -13.08
N GLU A 137 6.69 3.41 -13.99
CA GLU A 137 5.28 3.85 -14.10
C GLU A 137 4.80 3.80 -15.56
N GLY A 138 3.47 3.83 -15.77
CA GLY A 138 2.89 3.96 -17.09
C GLY A 138 2.85 2.67 -17.91
N ILE A 139 2.43 2.78 -19.18
CA ILE A 139 2.06 1.63 -20.03
C ILE A 139 3.20 0.62 -20.24
N GLU A 140 4.45 1.09 -20.19
CA GLU A 140 5.65 0.26 -20.34
C GLU A 140 5.75 -0.83 -19.26
N THR A 141 5.20 -0.57 -18.07
CA THR A 141 5.14 -1.57 -16.98
C THR A 141 4.17 -2.72 -17.27
N VAL A 142 3.14 -2.45 -18.09
CA VAL A 142 2.09 -3.41 -18.49
C VAL A 142 2.55 -4.23 -19.69
N THR A 143 3.16 -3.59 -20.68
CA THR A 143 3.57 -4.23 -21.95
C THR A 143 4.82 -5.10 -21.83
N ALA A 144 5.61 -4.97 -20.76
CA ALA A 144 6.72 -5.88 -20.49
C ALA A 144 6.29 -7.34 -20.23
N VAL A 145 4.99 -7.59 -20.02
CA VAL A 145 4.42 -8.90 -19.72
C VAL A 145 3.97 -9.68 -20.96
N THR A 146 3.86 -9.05 -22.14
CA THR A 146 3.50 -9.78 -23.37
C THR A 146 4.68 -10.63 -23.87
N PRO A 147 4.52 -11.96 -24.04
CA PRO A 147 5.50 -12.77 -24.74
C PRO A 147 5.73 -12.21 -26.16
N PRO A 148 6.93 -12.38 -26.75
CA PRO A 148 7.13 -11.99 -28.14
C PRO A 148 6.08 -12.69 -29.00
N GLU A 149 5.32 -11.88 -29.73
CA GLU A 149 4.38 -12.34 -30.74
C GLU A 149 5.14 -13.34 -31.63
N LYS A 150 4.76 -14.62 -31.57
CA LYS A 150 5.34 -15.63 -32.46
C LYS A 150 5.11 -15.11 -33.87
N GLY A 151 6.21 -14.92 -34.59
CA GLY A 151 6.28 -14.19 -35.85
C GLY A 151 5.12 -14.48 -36.78
N GLY A 152 4.59 -13.41 -37.37
CA GLY A 152 3.65 -13.48 -38.47
C GLY A 152 4.21 -14.41 -39.55
N ALA A 153 3.61 -15.59 -39.65
CA ALA A 153 3.74 -16.41 -40.83
C ALA A 153 3.07 -15.61 -41.96
N SER A 154 3.90 -15.09 -42.86
CA SER A 154 3.45 -14.55 -44.14
C SER A 154 2.69 -15.67 -44.86
N LEU A 155 1.36 -15.53 -44.93
CA LEU A 155 0.56 -16.30 -45.86
C LEU A 155 0.82 -15.72 -47.26
N SER A 156 1.86 -16.23 -47.90
CA SER A 156 2.00 -16.23 -49.35
C SER A 156 1.75 -17.66 -49.82
N HIS A 157 0.55 -17.94 -50.32
CA HIS A 157 0.24 -18.76 -51.49
C HIS A 157 -1.25 -18.68 -51.79
#